data_AF-A0A8T9QGV8-F1
#
_entry.id   AF-A0A8T9QGV8-F1
#
_cell.length_a   1.000
_cell.length_b   1.000
_cell.length_c   1.000
_cell.angle_alpha   90.00
_cell.angle_beta   90.00
_cell.angle_gamma   90.00
#
_symmetry.space_group_name_H-M   'P 1'
#
loop_
_entity.id
_entity.type
_entity.pdbx_description
1 polymer ?
#
loop_
_entity_poly.entity_id
_entity_poly.type
_entity_poly.pdbx_seq_one_letter_code
_entity_poly.pdbx_strand_id
1 'polypeptide(L)'
;MTGTAPGEVFVHRNVANLVVSTDLNLASVLQYAVEQLHIQHIIVCGHYGCRGVKTAMQNEDAGVVHSWLSTVREVMHKHDHELGALETEEERYRRLVELNVIEQVYNLQQSSTVQNATTPLHLHGWVYDIHGGVIRDLEVDVRRDFAEYDTIFRYQVAPEGLRRLAGSLTQAPSIYSVSTGAGPIIAIPPFDADAALGVP
;
A
#
# COMPACT_ATOMS: atom_id res chain seq x y z
N MET A 1 -4.21 7.37 12.56
CA MET A 1 -4.49 7.61 11.12
C MET A 1 -5.92 7.26 10.75
N THR A 2 -6.46 6.12 11.18
CA THR A 2 -7.76 5.68 10.68
C THR A 2 -8.97 6.01 11.56
N GLY A 3 -8.87 6.48 12.82
CA GLY A 3 -10.05 6.78 13.66
C GLY A 3 -10.94 5.57 14.04
N THR A 4 -10.58 4.38 13.56
CA THR A 4 -11.25 3.09 13.80
C THR A 4 -11.05 2.60 15.22
N ALA A 5 -12.05 1.88 15.74
CA ALA A 5 -11.93 1.24 17.05
C ALA A 5 -10.86 0.13 17.02
N PRO A 6 -10.17 -0.14 18.14
CA PRO A 6 -9.31 -1.31 18.26
C PRO A 6 -10.08 -2.59 17.90
N GLY A 7 -9.58 -3.35 16.92
CA GLY A 7 -10.23 -4.56 16.39
C GLY A 7 -10.90 -4.42 15.02
N GLU A 8 -11.10 -3.19 14.52
CA GLU A 8 -11.66 -2.93 13.19
C GLU A 8 -10.59 -2.84 12.08
N VAL A 9 -9.31 -2.85 12.45
CA VAL A 9 -8.18 -2.82 11.51
C VAL A 9 -7.17 -3.88 11.89
N PHE A 10 -6.82 -4.70 10.91
CA PHE A 10 -5.75 -5.68 11.00
C PHE A 10 -4.50 -5.09 10.33
N VAL A 11 -3.34 -5.12 10.98
CA VAL A 11 -2.19 -4.33 10.54
C VAL A 11 -0.98 -5.22 10.30
N HIS A 12 -0.40 -5.11 9.11
CA HIS A 12 0.95 -5.60 8.81
C HIS A 12 1.88 -4.41 8.64
N ARG A 13 3.15 -4.51 9.03
CA ARG A 13 4.13 -3.45 8.74
C ARG A 13 5.45 -4.07 8.30
N ASN A 14 6.02 -3.52 7.24
CA ASN A 14 7.40 -3.81 6.85
C ASN A 14 8.05 -2.53 6.28
N VAL A 15 9.38 -2.58 6.08
CA VAL A 15 10.12 -1.45 5.54
C VAL A 15 9.65 -1.18 4.10
N ALA A 16 9.25 0.06 3.81
CA ALA A 16 8.74 0.50 2.51
C ALA A 16 7.45 -0.20 2.03
N ASN A 17 6.65 -0.75 2.96
CA ASN A 17 5.29 -1.27 2.71
C ASN A 17 5.21 -2.24 1.51
N LEU A 18 6.22 -3.09 1.37
CA LEU A 18 6.42 -3.99 0.23
C LEU A 18 5.52 -5.23 0.29
N VAL A 19 5.13 -5.68 -0.89
CA VAL A 19 4.36 -6.91 -1.13
C VAL A 19 5.21 -7.80 -2.01
N VAL A 20 5.95 -8.70 -1.36
CA VAL A 20 6.86 -9.63 -2.02
C VAL A 20 6.21 -11.01 -2.08
N SER A 21 6.16 -11.63 -3.25
CA SER A 21 5.46 -12.90 -3.49
C SER A 21 5.98 -14.06 -2.63
N THR A 22 7.25 -14.02 -2.23
CA THR A 22 7.90 -15.03 -1.38
C THR A 22 8.00 -14.62 0.09
N ASP A 23 7.46 -13.46 0.48
CA ASP A 23 7.42 -13.06 1.89
C ASP A 23 6.32 -13.83 2.64
N LEU A 24 6.69 -14.94 3.26
CA LEU A 24 5.78 -15.76 4.07
C LEU A 24 5.16 -14.99 5.24
N ASN A 25 5.82 -13.92 5.74
CA ASN A 25 5.26 -13.10 6.80
C ASN A 25 3.99 -12.41 6.31
N LEU A 26 4.10 -11.58 5.27
CA LEU A 26 2.93 -10.92 4.67
C LEU A 26 1.91 -11.95 4.16
N ALA A 27 2.35 -13.02 3.50
CA ALA A 27 1.43 -14.02 2.94
C ALA A 27 0.55 -14.65 4.03
N SER A 28 1.13 -14.97 5.20
CA SER A 28 0.38 -15.53 6.33
C SER A 28 -0.66 -14.55 6.89
N VAL A 29 -0.30 -13.27 7.00
CA VAL A 29 -1.20 -12.20 7.48
C VAL A 29 -2.35 -11.98 6.50
N LEU A 30 -2.03 -11.92 5.20
CA LEU A 30 -3.00 -11.75 4.13
C LEU A 30 -3.98 -12.93 4.08
N GLN A 31 -3.48 -14.17 4.14
CA GLN A 31 -4.32 -15.37 4.14
C GLN A 31 -5.26 -15.38 5.34
N TYR A 32 -4.75 -15.14 6.55
CA TYR A 32 -5.57 -15.13 7.75
C TYR A 32 -6.68 -14.07 7.67
N ALA A 33 -6.35 -12.86 7.21
CA ALA A 33 -7.32 -11.79 7.11
C ALA A 33 -8.42 -12.08 6.09
N VAL A 34 -8.06 -12.62 4.92
CA VAL A 34 -9.04 -12.93 3.87
C VAL A 34 -9.89 -14.14 4.26
N GLU A 35 -9.28 -15.24 4.72
CA GLU A 35 -9.99 -16.51 4.91
C GLU A 35 -10.63 -16.65 6.29
N GLN A 36 -10.04 -16.06 7.34
CA GLN A 36 -10.54 -16.21 8.72
C GLN A 36 -11.31 -14.96 9.17
N LEU A 37 -10.80 -13.78 8.84
CA LEU A 37 -11.45 -12.51 9.22
C LEU A 37 -12.44 -11.99 8.16
N HIS A 38 -12.46 -12.59 6.97
CA HIS A 38 -13.38 -12.25 5.88
C HIS A 38 -13.36 -10.75 5.54
N ILE A 39 -12.17 -10.15 5.50
CA ILE A 39 -12.01 -8.75 5.12
C ILE A 39 -12.51 -8.50 3.70
N GLN A 40 -12.97 -7.28 3.44
CA GLN A 40 -13.36 -6.85 2.10
C GLN A 40 -12.42 -5.80 1.51
N HIS A 41 -11.61 -5.13 2.35
CA HIS A 41 -10.74 -4.03 1.95
C HIS A 41 -9.29 -4.28 2.37
N ILE A 42 -8.37 -4.13 1.42
CA ILE A 42 -6.92 -4.19 1.65
C ILE A 42 -6.31 -2.89 1.14
N ILE A 43 -5.52 -2.22 1.99
CA ILE A 43 -4.92 -0.93 1.72
C ILE A 43 -3.41 -1.04 1.84
N VAL A 44 -2.70 -0.77 0.75
CA VAL A 44 -1.26 -0.45 0.80
C VAL A 44 -1.16 1.04 1.06
N CYS A 45 -0.56 1.41 2.20
CA CYS A 45 -0.41 2.81 2.58
C CYS A 45 1.07 3.19 2.64
N GLY A 46 1.54 3.94 1.64
CA GLY A 46 2.84 4.59 1.68
C GLY A 46 2.80 5.93 2.43
N HIS A 47 3.94 6.59 2.52
CA HIS A 47 4.03 7.95 3.06
C HIS A 47 5.18 8.76 2.45
N TYR A 48 4.97 10.06 2.32
CA TYR A 48 6.09 10.97 2.06
C TYR A 48 6.98 11.04 3.30
N GLY A 49 8.31 11.04 3.09
CA GLY A 49 9.28 10.89 4.17
C GLY A 49 9.68 9.45 4.47
N CYS A 50 9.20 8.46 3.70
CA CYS A 50 9.69 7.09 3.76
C CYS A 50 11.21 7.01 3.53
N ARG A 51 11.95 6.79 4.63
CA ARG A 51 13.40 6.60 4.59
C ARG A 51 13.80 5.36 3.81
N GLY A 52 13.02 4.26 3.87
CA GLY A 52 13.32 3.05 3.11
C GLY A 52 13.36 3.29 1.60
N VAL A 53 12.37 4.04 1.09
CA VAL A 53 12.33 4.42 -0.34
C VAL A 53 13.47 5.39 -0.68
N LYS A 54 13.76 6.37 0.19
CA LYS A 54 14.84 7.34 -0.03
C LYS A 54 16.21 6.65 -0.09
N THR A 55 16.47 5.74 0.86
CA THR A 55 17.70 4.95 0.92
C THR A 55 17.85 4.06 -0.32
N ALA A 56 16.78 3.40 -0.77
CA ALA A 56 16.80 2.59 -2.00
C ALA A 56 17.15 3.44 -3.24
N MET A 57 16.58 4.64 -3.35
CA MET A 57 16.83 5.60 -4.43
C MET A 57 18.28 6.09 -4.47
N GLN A 58 18.86 6.36 -3.30
CA GLN A 58 20.24 6.83 -3.17
C GLN A 58 21.28 5.70 -3.20
N ASN A 59 20.83 4.45 -3.05
CA ASN A 59 21.66 3.26 -2.98
C ASN A 59 22.70 3.30 -1.83
N GLU A 60 22.29 3.82 -0.66
CA GLU A 60 23.15 4.05 0.52
C GLU A 60 23.01 2.97 1.61
N ASP A 61 22.31 1.87 1.33
CA ASP A 61 22.10 0.72 2.21
C ASP A 61 23.04 -0.47 1.93
N ALA A 62 23.19 -1.33 2.94
CA ALA A 62 23.99 -2.53 2.88
C ALA A 62 23.33 -3.70 3.63
N GLY A 63 23.84 -4.91 3.39
CA GLY A 63 23.39 -6.13 4.08
C GLY A 63 21.98 -6.57 3.68
N VAL A 64 21.24 -7.17 4.62
CA VAL A 64 19.91 -7.74 4.34
C VAL A 64 18.89 -6.68 3.92
N VAL A 65 18.99 -5.47 4.46
CA VAL A 65 18.15 -4.34 4.06
C VAL A 65 18.34 -4.01 2.58
N HIS A 66 19.56 -4.20 2.04
CA HIS A 66 19.83 -3.98 0.63
C HIS A 66 19.11 -4.96 -0.29
N SER A 67 19.12 -6.24 0.07
CA SER A 67 18.34 -7.26 -0.63
C SER A 67 16.83 -6.99 -0.53
N TRP A 68 16.35 -6.50 0.62
CA TRP A 68 14.93 -6.15 0.77
C TRP A 68 14.53 -4.94 -0.08
N LEU A 69 15.36 -3.89 -0.09
CA LEU A 69 15.12 -2.67 -0.86
C LEU A 69 15.38 -2.85 -2.36
N SER A 70 15.89 -4.00 -2.82
CA SER A 70 16.00 -4.29 -4.26
C SER A 70 14.64 -4.23 -4.95
N THR A 71 13.56 -4.63 -4.26
CA THR A 71 12.19 -4.52 -4.79
C THR A 71 11.80 -3.07 -5.06
N VAL A 72 12.23 -2.10 -4.23
CA VAL A 72 11.99 -0.67 -4.53
C VAL A 72 12.81 -0.22 -5.74
N ARG A 73 14.04 -0.73 -5.89
CA ARG A 73 14.88 -0.43 -7.07
C ARG A 73 14.31 -1.04 -8.35
N GLU A 74 13.66 -2.20 -8.27
CA GLU A 74 12.93 -2.80 -9.39
C GLU A 74 11.78 -1.90 -9.85
N VAL A 75 11.02 -1.33 -8.90
CA VAL A 75 9.99 -0.32 -9.21
C VAL A 75 10.63 0.90 -9.88
N MET A 76 11.73 1.42 -9.32
CA MET A 76 12.45 2.56 -9.89
C MET A 76 12.92 2.26 -11.32
N HIS A 77 13.47 1.06 -11.58
CA HIS A 77 13.92 0.65 -12.90
C HIS A 77 12.76 0.49 -13.90
N LYS A 78 11.63 -0.09 -13.46
CA LYS A 78 10.43 -0.25 -14.29
C LYS A 78 9.89 1.09 -14.78
N HIS A 79 10.01 2.13 -13.95
CA HIS A 79 9.50 3.48 -14.21
C HIS A 79 10.60 4.50 -14.51
N ASP A 80 11.78 4.05 -14.94
CA ASP A 80 12.97 4.91 -15.14
C ASP A 80 12.70 6.08 -16.09
N HIS A 81 11.94 5.85 -17.17
CA HIS A 81 11.57 6.90 -18.12
C HIS A 81 10.67 7.99 -17.48
N GLU A 82 9.67 7.58 -16.69
CA GLU A 82 8.77 8.52 -16.02
C GLU A 82 9.51 9.32 -14.93
N LEU A 83 10.33 8.64 -14.14
CA LEU A 83 11.15 9.29 -13.10
C LEU A 83 12.23 10.19 -13.71
N GLY A 84 12.83 9.78 -14.84
CA GLY A 84 13.83 10.57 -15.56
C GLY A 84 13.29 11.87 -16.14
N ALA A 85 11.99 11.95 -16.42
CA ALA A 85 11.33 13.14 -16.95
C ALA A 85 11.06 14.23 -15.89
N LEU A 86 11.11 13.89 -14.60
CA LEU A 86 10.96 14.85 -13.51
C LEU A 86 12.25 15.65 -13.31
N GLU A 87 12.17 16.91 -12.93
CA GLU A 87 13.33 17.81 -12.87
C GLU A 87 14.15 17.60 -11.59
N THR A 88 13.48 17.57 -10.45
CA THR A 88 14.13 17.57 -9.13
C THR A 88 14.19 16.18 -8.49
N GLU A 89 15.17 15.97 -7.62
CA GLU A 89 15.28 14.73 -6.83
C GLU A 89 14.08 14.53 -5.90
N GLU A 90 13.51 15.62 -5.36
CA GLU A 90 12.34 15.54 -4.48
C GLU A 90 11.08 15.11 -5.24
N GLU A 91 10.85 15.63 -6.45
CA GLU A 91 9.76 15.17 -7.31
C GLU A 91 9.90 13.68 -7.65
N ARG A 92 11.10 13.25 -8.04
CA ARG A 92 11.40 11.83 -8.30
C ARG A 92 11.14 10.96 -7.07
N TYR A 93 11.60 11.42 -5.91
CA TYR A 93 11.41 10.71 -4.65
C TYR A 93 9.92 10.56 -4.30
N ARG A 94 9.17 11.66 -4.30
CA ARG A 94 7.73 11.65 -4.02
C ARG A 94 6.99 10.76 -5.01
N ARG A 95 7.35 10.83 -6.29
CA ARG A 95 6.74 9.98 -7.31
C ARG A 95 7.10 8.51 -7.13
N LEU A 96 8.34 8.19 -6.77
CA LEU A 96 8.75 6.81 -6.47
C LEU A 96 7.99 6.22 -5.27
N VAL A 97 7.66 7.03 -4.25
CA VAL A 97 6.77 6.60 -3.15
C VAL A 97 5.40 6.19 -3.67
N GLU A 98 4.79 7.01 -4.54
CA GLU A 98 3.48 6.72 -5.14
C GLU A 98 3.53 5.47 -6.03
N LEU A 99 4.54 5.38 -6.91
CA LEU A 99 4.76 4.24 -7.79
C LEU A 99 5.00 2.94 -7.00
N ASN A 100 5.75 3.01 -5.90
CA ASN A 100 5.94 1.86 -5.02
C ASN A 100 4.60 1.35 -4.48
N VAL A 101 3.72 2.23 -4.00
CA VAL A 101 2.38 1.84 -3.53
C VAL A 101 1.56 1.21 -4.65
N ILE A 102 1.56 1.80 -5.84
CA ILE A 102 0.84 1.28 -7.01
C ILE A 102 1.31 -0.14 -7.35
N GLU A 103 2.62 -0.35 -7.47
CA GLU A 103 3.20 -1.65 -7.78
C GLU A 103 2.93 -2.69 -6.68
N GLN A 104 2.91 -2.28 -5.42
CA GLN A 104 2.56 -3.18 -4.32
C GLN A 104 1.07 -3.58 -4.34
N VAL A 105 0.17 -2.69 -4.76
CA VAL A 105 -1.24 -3.05 -5.01
C VAL A 105 -1.34 -4.07 -6.14
N TYR A 106 -0.53 -3.91 -7.19
CA TYR A 106 -0.46 -4.88 -8.29
C TYR A 106 0.10 -6.24 -7.84
N ASN A 107 1.11 -6.25 -6.96
CA ASN A 107 1.64 -7.48 -6.38
C ASN A 107 0.60 -8.18 -5.50
N LEU A 108 -0.19 -7.43 -4.71
CA LEU A 108 -1.31 -7.98 -3.94
C LEU A 108 -2.33 -8.65 -4.86
N GLN A 109 -2.70 -7.98 -5.95
CA GLN A 109 -3.63 -8.51 -6.93
C GLN A 109 -3.17 -9.88 -7.45
N GLN A 110 -1.88 -10.05 -7.70
CA GLN A 110 -1.31 -11.29 -8.23
C GLN A 110 -1.09 -12.37 -7.16
N SER A 111 -1.21 -12.04 -5.88
CA SER A 111 -0.99 -13.01 -4.79
C SER A 111 -2.02 -14.15 -4.84
N SER A 112 -1.59 -15.37 -4.49
CA SER A 112 -2.45 -16.55 -4.50
C SER A 112 -3.68 -16.39 -3.60
N THR A 113 -3.53 -15.73 -2.45
CA THR A 113 -4.65 -15.46 -1.53
C THR A 113 -5.72 -14.58 -2.18
N VAL A 114 -5.32 -13.49 -2.86
CA VAL A 114 -6.28 -12.60 -3.52
C VAL A 114 -6.89 -13.25 -4.75
N GLN A 115 -6.08 -13.98 -5.54
CA GLN A 115 -6.53 -14.71 -6.73
C GLN A 115 -7.54 -15.83 -6.42
N ASN A 116 -7.43 -16.45 -5.24
CA ASN A 116 -8.30 -17.53 -4.78
C ASN A 116 -9.41 -17.07 -3.83
N ALA A 117 -9.52 -15.77 -3.57
CA ALA A 117 -10.58 -15.23 -2.74
C ALA A 117 -11.95 -15.61 -3.32
N THR A 118 -12.85 -16.08 -2.46
CA THR A 118 -14.22 -16.49 -2.83
C THR A 118 -15.23 -15.34 -2.74
N THR A 119 -14.82 -14.23 -2.13
CA THR A 119 -15.60 -13.01 -2.00
C THR A 119 -14.86 -11.85 -2.66
N PRO A 120 -15.59 -10.87 -3.23
CA PRO A 120 -14.94 -9.72 -3.85
C PRO A 120 -14.10 -8.93 -2.85
N LEU A 121 -12.82 -8.73 -3.18
CA LEU A 121 -11.92 -7.86 -2.43
C LEU A 121 -11.82 -6.50 -3.12
N HIS A 122 -11.56 -5.44 -2.35
CA HIS A 122 -11.23 -4.11 -2.84
C HIS A 122 -9.79 -3.77 -2.44
N LEU A 123 -8.93 -3.51 -3.41
CA LEU A 123 -7.53 -3.14 -3.19
C LEU A 123 -7.37 -1.63 -3.37
N HIS A 124 -6.66 -0.98 -2.45
CA HIS A 124 -6.46 0.48 -2.46
C HIS A 124 -4.99 0.82 -2.27
N GLY A 125 -4.54 1.86 -2.98
CA GLY A 125 -3.20 2.41 -2.86
C GLY A 125 -3.28 3.84 -2.32
N TRP A 126 -2.84 4.04 -1.08
CA TRP A 126 -2.89 5.34 -0.41
C TRP A 126 -1.47 5.86 -0.12
N VAL A 127 -1.32 7.18 -0.10
CA VAL A 127 -0.11 7.85 0.38
C VAL A 127 -0.47 8.88 1.44
N TYR A 128 0.17 8.78 2.59
CA TYR A 128 0.02 9.74 3.67
C TYR A 128 1.09 10.83 3.62
N ASP A 129 0.66 12.08 3.67
CA ASP A 129 1.53 13.21 3.90
C ASP A 129 1.69 13.45 5.41
N ILE A 130 2.84 13.09 5.95
CA ILE A 130 3.15 13.26 7.38
C ILE A 130 3.18 14.74 7.82
N HIS A 131 3.45 15.66 6.89
CA HIS A 131 3.52 17.10 7.19
C HIS A 131 2.13 17.73 7.12
N GLY A 132 1.33 17.33 6.13
CA GLY A 132 -0.03 17.84 5.93
C GLY A 132 -1.10 17.14 6.77
N GLY A 133 -0.83 15.92 7.25
CA GLY A 133 -1.82 15.07 7.90
C GLY A 133 -2.91 14.57 6.94
N VAL A 134 -2.66 14.61 5.63
CA VAL A 134 -3.64 14.28 4.58
C VAL A 134 -3.30 12.94 3.94
N ILE A 135 -4.32 12.12 3.69
CA ILE A 135 -4.20 10.89 2.91
C ILE A 135 -4.66 11.18 1.48
N ARG A 136 -3.84 10.79 0.52
CA ARG A 136 -4.14 10.82 -0.91
C ARG A 136 -4.45 9.41 -1.39
N ASP A 137 -5.61 9.23 -2.00
CA ASP A 137 -5.91 8.02 -2.79
C ASP A 137 -5.22 8.14 -4.16
N LEU A 138 -4.50 7.09 -4.56
CA LEU A 138 -3.83 7.02 -5.87
C LEU A 138 -4.77 6.52 -6.97
N GLU A 139 -6.02 6.17 -6.62
CA GLU A 139 -7.07 5.74 -7.55
C GLU A 139 -6.62 4.55 -8.43
N VAL A 140 -5.93 3.58 -7.81
CA VAL A 140 -5.40 2.40 -8.50
C VAL A 140 -6.56 1.54 -9.00
N ASP A 141 -6.68 1.39 -10.32
CA ASP A 141 -7.73 0.60 -10.96
C ASP A 141 -7.13 -0.70 -11.51
N VAL A 142 -6.99 -1.68 -10.62
CA VAL A 142 -6.38 -2.98 -10.93
C VAL A 142 -7.09 -3.73 -12.06
N ARG A 143 -8.38 -3.50 -12.29
CA ARG A 143 -9.10 -4.13 -13.41
C ARG A 143 -8.73 -3.48 -14.73
N ARG A 144 -8.76 -2.15 -14.78
CA ARG A 144 -8.38 -1.41 -15.98
C ARG A 144 -6.92 -1.69 -16.35
N ASP A 145 -6.04 -1.61 -15.35
CA ASP A 145 -4.60 -1.64 -15.55
C ASP A 145 -4.09 -3.06 -15.85
N PHE A 146 -4.90 -4.10 -15.60
CA PHE A 146 -4.58 -5.50 -15.93
C PHE A 146 -5.56 -6.18 -16.89
N ALA A 147 -6.42 -5.45 -17.59
CA ALA A 147 -7.42 -6.03 -18.49
C ALA A 147 -6.82 -6.97 -19.55
N GLU A 148 -5.57 -6.74 -19.97
CA GLU A 148 -4.85 -7.59 -20.92
C GLU A 148 -4.38 -8.94 -20.34
N TYR A 149 -4.39 -9.08 -19.01
CA TYR A 149 -3.95 -10.27 -18.29
C TYR A 149 -5.11 -11.11 -17.73
N ASP A 150 -6.36 -10.81 -18.11
CA ASP A 150 -7.59 -11.54 -17.73
C ASP A 150 -7.55 -13.05 -18.04
N THR A 151 -6.68 -13.48 -18.96
CA THR A 151 -6.49 -14.91 -19.29
C THR A 151 -5.47 -15.61 -18.40
N ILE A 152 -4.63 -14.86 -17.69
CA ILE A 152 -3.54 -15.35 -16.84
C ILE A 152 -3.94 -15.30 -15.36
N PHE A 153 -4.68 -14.26 -14.97
CA PHE A 153 -5.09 -14.02 -13.59
C PHE A 153 -6.62 -13.95 -13.46
N ARG A 154 -7.14 -14.39 -12.31
CA ARG A 154 -8.55 -14.31 -11.93
C ARG A 154 -8.81 -13.04 -11.14
N TYR A 155 -9.61 -12.14 -11.70
CA TYR A 155 -9.96 -10.88 -11.06
C TYR A 155 -11.32 -10.96 -10.36
N GLN A 156 -11.33 -11.49 -9.12
CA GLN A 156 -12.48 -11.30 -8.21
C GLN A 156 -12.34 -10.01 -7.39
N VAL A 157 -11.85 -8.93 -7.99
CA VAL A 157 -11.81 -7.62 -7.35
C VAL A 157 -13.03 -6.82 -7.75
N ALA A 158 -13.72 -6.16 -6.84
CA ALA A 158 -14.93 -5.41 -7.17
C ALA A 158 -14.62 -4.22 -8.12
N PRO A 159 -15.51 -3.90 -9.08
CA PRO A 159 -15.26 -2.93 -10.16
C PRO A 159 -15.11 -1.46 -9.72
N GLU A 160 -15.30 -1.15 -8.45
CA GLU A 160 -15.24 0.22 -7.96
C GLU A 160 -14.34 0.28 -6.71
N GLY A 161 -13.10 0.72 -6.92
CA GLY A 161 -12.32 1.36 -5.87
C GLY A 161 -13.04 2.64 -5.48
N LEU A 162 -13.80 2.59 -4.38
CA LEU A 162 -14.18 3.74 -3.55
C LEU A 162 -14.59 5.05 -4.26
N ARG A 163 -15.36 5.00 -5.36
CA ARG A 163 -16.00 6.19 -5.99
C ARG A 163 -17.01 6.94 -5.10
N ARG A 164 -17.12 6.59 -3.81
CA ARG A 164 -17.99 7.23 -2.80
C ARG A 164 -17.25 7.94 -1.65
N LEU A 165 -15.98 8.31 -1.81
CA LEU A 165 -15.30 9.26 -0.88
C LEU A 165 -14.86 10.57 -1.55
N ALA A 166 -15.34 10.86 -2.76
CA ALA A 166 -15.05 12.10 -3.49
C ALA A 166 -15.75 13.33 -2.86
N GLY A 167 -15.21 13.81 -1.75
CA GLY A 167 -15.47 15.14 -1.20
C GLY A 167 -14.13 15.75 -0.82
N SER A 168 -13.85 16.95 -1.35
CA SER A 168 -12.62 17.72 -1.09
C SER A 168 -12.18 17.64 0.38
N LEU A 169 -11.06 16.95 0.64
CA LEU A 169 -10.54 16.65 1.98
C LEU A 169 -9.73 17.84 2.53
N THR A 170 -10.41 18.93 2.90
CA THR A 170 -9.74 20.20 3.26
C THR A 170 -9.54 20.47 4.75
N GLN A 171 -9.89 19.57 5.68
CA GLN A 171 -9.54 19.76 7.10
C GLN A 171 -9.27 18.43 7.82
N ALA A 172 -8.23 18.41 8.66
CA ALA A 172 -7.94 17.35 9.61
C ALA A 172 -8.83 17.50 10.85
N PRO A 173 -9.91 16.71 10.96
CA PRO A 173 -10.24 16.10 12.25
C PRO A 173 -10.73 14.65 12.07
N SER A 174 -10.16 13.71 12.82
CA SER A 174 -10.68 12.35 13.04
C SER A 174 -11.39 11.70 11.83
N ILE A 175 -10.75 11.72 10.68
CA ILE A 175 -11.10 10.86 9.55
C ILE A 175 -10.45 9.54 9.99
N TYR A 176 -11.13 8.46 10.39
CA TYR A 176 -12.35 7.86 9.90
C TYR A 176 -13.06 7.19 11.11
N SER A 177 -14.28 7.59 11.46
CA SER A 177 -15.17 6.59 12.06
C SER A 177 -15.63 5.70 10.90
N VAL A 178 -14.82 4.69 10.55
CA VAL A 178 -15.30 3.59 9.73
C VAL A 178 -16.25 2.78 10.62
N SER A 179 -17.46 3.28 10.82
CA SER A 179 -18.58 2.39 11.12
C SER A 179 -18.92 1.68 9.82
N THR A 180 -18.04 0.77 9.39
CA THR A 180 -18.48 -0.26 8.47
C THR A 180 -19.23 -1.25 9.33
N GLY A 181 -20.51 -1.45 9.06
CA GLY A 181 -21.14 -2.73 9.37
C GLY A 181 -20.53 -3.90 8.58
N ALA A 182 -19.25 -3.82 8.21
CA ALA A 182 -18.55 -4.66 7.24
C ALA A 182 -17.04 -4.68 7.56
N GLY A 183 -16.65 -5.58 8.46
CA GLY A 183 -15.36 -6.28 8.50
C GLY A 183 -14.06 -5.48 8.69
N PRO A 184 -12.96 -6.15 9.11
CA PRO A 184 -11.70 -5.48 9.35
C PRO A 184 -10.98 -5.06 8.05
N ILE A 185 -10.14 -4.03 8.13
CA ILE A 185 -9.31 -3.50 7.03
C ILE A 185 -7.86 -3.96 7.21
N ILE A 186 -7.17 -4.45 6.18
CA ILE A 186 -5.70 -4.51 6.22
C ILE A 186 -5.14 -3.12 5.90
N ALA A 187 -4.43 -2.52 6.86
CA ALA A 187 -3.54 -1.41 6.58
C ALA A 187 -2.10 -1.92 6.65
N ILE A 188 -1.31 -1.64 5.61
CA ILE A 188 0.15 -1.81 5.64
C ILE A 188 0.84 -0.45 5.81
N PRO A 189 0.86 0.14 7.01
CA PRO A 189 1.58 1.38 7.23
C PRO A 189 3.10 1.14 7.39
N PRO A 190 3.91 2.15 7.06
CA PRO A 190 5.36 2.11 7.14
C PRO A 190 5.86 2.14 8.60
N PHE A 191 7.15 1.83 8.81
CA PHE A 191 7.84 1.96 10.10
C PHE A 191 8.19 3.44 10.35
N ASP A 192 7.70 4.01 11.46
CA ASP A 192 8.15 5.32 11.96
C ASP A 192 9.39 5.12 12.84
N ALA A 193 10.53 5.69 12.44
CA ALA A 193 11.72 5.73 13.28
C ALA A 193 11.59 6.75 14.44
N ASP A 194 10.65 7.69 14.34
CA ASP A 194 10.39 8.72 15.37
C ASP A 194 9.22 8.39 16.31
N ALA A 195 8.60 7.22 16.15
CA ALA A 195 7.70 6.70 17.17
C ALA A 195 8.57 6.21 18.35
N ALA A 196 8.81 7.11 19.29
CA ALA A 196 9.42 6.83 20.58
C ALA A 196 9.01 5.43 21.07
N LEU A 197 10.01 4.56 21.20
CA LEU A 197 9.88 3.25 21.85
C LEU A 197 9.32 3.46 23.26
N GLY A 198 8.03 3.19 23.40
CA GLY A 198 7.37 2.96 24.67
C GLY A 198 7.11 4.21 25.51
N VAL A 199 5.84 4.40 25.84
CA VAL A 199 5.48 4.58 27.26
C VAL A 199 4.09 3.98 27.47
N PRO A 200 3.77 3.38 28.64
CA PRO A 200 2.51 3.74 29.27
C PRO A 200 2.43 5.24 29.56
#